data_AF-A0A6P0S5A7-F1
#
_entry.id   AF-A0A6P0S5A7-F1
#
_cell.length_a   1.000
_cell.length_b   1.000
_cell.length_c   1.000
_cell.angle_alpha   90.00
_cell.angle_beta   90.00
_cell.angle_gamma   90.00
#
_symmetry.space_group_name_H-M   'P 1'
#
loop_
_entity.id
_entity.type
_entity.pdbx_description
1 polymer ?
#
loop_
_entity_poly.entity_id
_entity_poly.type
_entity_poly.pdbx_seq_one_letter_code
_entity_poly.pdbx_strand_id
1 'polypeptide(L)' 'MKNKKLEIRITNYQMTQLEQEAARRGMSKSELIRNLIAKFPEPKNDGA' A
#
# COMPACT_ATOMS: atom_id res chain seq x y z
N MET A 1 13.00 9.83 -2.25
CA MET A 1 13.21 8.37 -2.43
C MET A 1 12.33 7.61 -1.43
N LYS A 2 11.77 6.45 -1.82
CA LYS A 2 10.96 5.60 -0.91
C LYS A 2 11.91 4.70 -0.11
N ASN A 3 12.28 5.09 1.11
CA ASN A 3 13.32 4.43 1.91
C ASN A 3 12.82 3.77 3.21
N LYS A 4 11.52 3.86 3.51
CA LYS A 4 10.90 3.19 4.66
C LYS A 4 10.21 1.89 4.21
N LYS A 5 10.29 0.84 5.03
CA LYS A 5 9.69 -0.47 4.78
C LYS A 5 8.43 -0.64 5.62
N LEU A 6 7.38 -1.19 5.00
CA LEU A 6 6.16 -1.62 5.67
C LEU A 6 6.07 -3.14 5.52
N GLU A 7 6.06 -3.87 6.64
CA GLU A 7 5.82 -5.31 6.67
C GLU A 7 4.47 -5.59 7.32
N ILE A 8 3.64 -6.38 6.65
CA ILE A 8 2.30 -6.75 7.12
C ILE A 8 2.14 -8.25 6.93
N ARG A 9 1.65 -8.95 7.97
CA ARG A 9 1.22 -10.35 7.84
C ARG A 9 -0.21 -10.37 7.32
N ILE A 10 -0.42 -11.08 6.21
CA ILE A 10 -1.73 -11.26 5.58
C ILE A 10 -1.93 -12.72 5.20
N THR A 11 -3.17 -13.12 5.00
CA THR A 11 -3.48 -14.47 4.51
C THR A 11 -3.14 -14.62 3.03
N ASN A 12 -3.03 -15.87 2.55
CA ASN A 12 -2.87 -16.14 1.12
C ASN A 12 -4.01 -15.52 0.29
N TYR A 13 -5.24 -15.59 0.80
CA TYR A 13 -6.41 -14.99 0.15
C TYR A 13 -6.25 -13.48 -0.06
N GLN A 14 -5.81 -12.75 0.97
CA GLN A 14 -5.58 -11.31 0.88
C GLN A 14 -4.44 -10.97 -0.09
N MET A 15 -3.38 -11.80 -0.14
CA MET A 15 -2.31 -11.62 -1.12
C MET A 15 -2.83 -11.79 -2.55
N THR A 16 -3.61 -12.84 -2.82
CA THR A 16 -4.22 -13.07 -4.14
C THR A 16 -5.14 -11.93 -4.55
N GLN A 17 -5.97 -11.41 -3.63
CA GLN A 17 -6.80 -10.24 -3.90
C GLN A 17 -5.96 -9.02 -4.28
N LEU A 18 -4.87 -8.77 -3.55
CA LEU A 18 -3.96 -7.65 -3.83
C LEU A 18 -3.29 -7.79 -5.20
N GLU A 19 -2.88 -9.00 -5.58
CA GLU A 19 -2.26 -9.28 -6.88
C GLU A 19 -3.21 -9.08 -8.05
N GLN A 20 -4.43 -9.60 -7.94
CA GLN A 20 -5.45 -9.46 -8.97
C GLN A 20 -5.84 -7.99 -9.17
N GLU A 21 -6.02 -7.23 -8.09
CA GLU A 21 -6.37 -5.82 -8.18
C GLU A 21 -5.23 -4.97 -8.72
N ALA A 22 -3.99 -5.28 -8.36
CA ALA A 22 -2.80 -4.63 -8.90
C ALA A 22 -2.70 -4.88 -10.42
N ALA A 23 -2.88 -6.12 -10.86
CA ALA A 23 -2.90 -6.49 -12.27
C ALA A 23 -4.04 -5.80 -13.04
N ARG A 24 -5.27 -5.80 -12.49
CA ARG A 24 -6.43 -5.14 -13.11
C ARG A 24 -6.22 -3.65 -13.35
N ARG A 25 -5.43 -2.98 -12.49
CA ARG A 25 -5.12 -1.54 -12.61
C ARG A 25 -3.80 -1.25 -13.31
N GLY A 26 -3.08 -2.26 -13.78
CA GLY A 26 -1.78 -2.10 -14.45
C GLY A 26 -0.70 -1.49 -13.54
N MET A 27 -0.71 -1.79 -12.24
CA MET A 27 0.26 -1.27 -11.27
C MET A 27 0.84 -2.38 -10.40
N SER A 28 1.97 -2.11 -9.74
CA SER A 28 2.53 -3.03 -8.75
C SER A 28 1.73 -3.05 -7.45
N LYS A 29 1.81 -4.15 -6.69
CA LYS A 29 1.22 -4.25 -5.33
C LYS A 29 1.63 -3.06 -4.45
N SER A 30 2.91 -2.70 -4.47
CA SER A 30 3.45 -1.61 -3.68
C SER A 30 2.91 -0.24 -4.10
N GLU A 31 2.61 -0.04 -5.39
CA GLU A 31 1.92 1.17 -5.86
C GLU A 31 0.47 1.21 -5.43
N LEU A 32 -0.24 0.09 -5.53
CA LEU A 32 -1.63 -0.01 -5.08
C LEU A 32 -1.77 0.32 -3.58
N ILE A 33 -0.89 -0.23 -2.73
CA ILE A 33 -0.87 0.08 -1.30
C ILE A 33 -0.52 1.56 -1.05
N ARG A 34 0.46 2.12 -1.77
CA ARG A 34 0.77 3.56 -1.65
C ARG A 34 -0.36 4.46 -2.11
N ASN A 35 -1.06 4.11 -3.17
CA ASN A 35 -2.24 4.83 -3.66
C ASN A 35 -3.40 4.77 -2.68
N LEU A 36 -3.52 3.66 -1.92
CA LEU A 36 -4.46 3.58 -0.81
C LEU A 36 -4.05 4.52 0.34
N ILE A 37 -2.79 4.47 0.77
CA ILE A 37 -2.24 5.33 1.84
C ILE A 37 -2.38 6.81 1.48
N ALA A 38 -2.17 7.18 0.21
CA ALA A 38 -2.27 8.55 -0.27
C ALA A 38 -3.69 9.15 -0.17
N LYS A 39 -4.73 8.33 0.08
CA LYS A 39 -6.09 8.80 0.35
C LYS A 39 -6.34 9.18 1.80
N PHE A 40 -5.40 8.86 2.70
CA PHE A 40 -5.50 9.27 4.09
C PHE A 40 -5.25 10.78 4.22
N PRO A 41 -5.80 11.44 5.25
CA PRO A 41 -5.52 12.85 5.52
C PRO A 41 -4.02 13.11 5.62
N GLU A 42 -3.61 14.35 5.36
CA GLU A 42 -2.24 14.77 5.61
C GLU A 42 -1.86 14.47 7.07
N PRO A 43 -0.63 13.96 7.31
CA PRO A 43 -0.17 13.73 8.66
C PRO A 43 -0.21 15.07 9.41
N LYS A 44 -0.85 15.09 10.58
CA LYS A 44 -0.68 16.21 11.50
C LYS A 44 0.78 16.24 11.91
N ASN A 45 1.44 17.39 11.73
CA ASN A 45 2.78 17.62 12.27
C ASN A 45 2.70 17.72 13.79
N ASP A 46 2.44 16.61 14.46
CA ASP A 46 2.70 16.50 15.88
C ASP A 46 4.19 16.18 15.97
N GLY A 47 5.00 17.24 15.95
CA GLY A 47 6.46 17.18 15.85
C GLY A 47 7.06 16.13 16.78
N ALA A 48 7.79 15.19 16.18
CA ALA A 48 8.69 14.27 16.85
C ALA A 48 10.10 14.44 16.25
#